data_AF-A0A6C1PE65-F1
#
_entry.id   AF-A0A6C1PE65-F1
#
_cell.length_a   1.000
_cell.length_b   1.000
_cell.length_c   1.000
_cell.angle_alpha   90.00
_cell.angle_beta   90.00
_cell.angle_gamma   90.00
#
_symmetry.space_group_name_H-M   'P 1'
#
loop_
_entity.id
_entity.type
_entity.pdbx_description
1 polymer ?
#
loop_
_entity_poly.entity_id
_entity_poly.type
_entity_poly.pdbx_seq_one_letter_code
_entity_poly.pdbx_strand_id
1 'polypeptide(L)'
;PESIDPTSADGERIVRALSLATDSGGPATLAALRARAEQAAREAGAQEQSLQPPAVFVDLKPRIDGYFELCRAARSIADAPDATRFDDLVRAALDTFDPGVVASTLATLPIARPSRDLVLPLTDRVNPAYESALERFAAEVVTPTLGATNRLTEADWRQVVDQFTAPPPTGGAASDIADLRSAIRLALFQQNLLRFANSFVSCPDLYHADRRAAFEAGTLYVGGYAMTFAVKVANRQFHAETARTSNIFVVYASVYRDAPPAYEVAVPVTNGTGRRLFRGKQGMFVDTVGREWNAEIVDIVVNPIGLMEAVGRPFRRLGEMVTGRIDAVTRDAEAAIDARAASVLSGTPAPAPPASQPGSPKAGPLAGFGSVATAGLLVAAVTSAIAFVTSTLSGVPWWHIAIGVGAAIVAVALPAIVSALFKLARRDLSIILEGARWAMNSPLRLSRRQARFFTRKAPRRRHRPRRPDKTS
;
A
#
# COMPACT_ATOMS: atom_id res chain seq x y z
N PRO A 1 -15.33 29.12 5.05
CA PRO A 1 -15.12 30.21 4.07
C PRO A 1 -15.90 31.50 4.40
N GLU A 2 -16.94 31.44 5.25
CA GLU A 2 -17.65 32.63 5.77
C GLU A 2 -17.05 33.23 7.05
N SER A 3 -15.95 32.68 7.59
CA SER A 3 -15.33 33.10 8.86
C SER A 3 -14.06 33.95 8.69
N ILE A 4 -13.50 34.06 7.48
CA ILE A 4 -12.26 34.81 7.27
C ILE A 4 -12.66 36.27 7.09
N ASP A 5 -12.45 37.09 8.13
CA ASP A 5 -12.52 38.55 7.98
C ASP A 5 -11.34 39.01 7.11
N PRO A 6 -11.58 39.42 5.84
CA PRO A 6 -10.53 39.81 4.92
C PRO A 6 -9.85 41.13 5.33
N THR A 7 -10.40 41.84 6.33
CA THR A 7 -9.87 43.13 6.80
C THR A 7 -8.91 43.02 7.97
N SER A 8 -8.74 41.82 8.55
CA SER A 8 -7.69 41.57 9.54
C SER A 8 -6.31 41.55 8.87
N ALA A 9 -5.29 42.10 9.54
CA ALA A 9 -3.93 42.18 9.01
C ALA A 9 -3.34 40.80 8.64
N ASP A 10 -3.80 39.73 9.30
CA ASP A 10 -3.40 38.36 9.00
C ASP A 10 -4.25 37.71 7.89
N GLY A 11 -5.54 38.05 7.79
CA GLY A 11 -6.40 37.69 6.65
C GLY A 11 -5.87 38.25 5.33
N GLU A 12 -5.44 39.51 5.32
CA GLU A 12 -4.86 40.17 4.14
C GLU A 12 -3.53 39.52 3.71
N ARG A 13 -2.70 39.09 4.68
CA ARG A 13 -1.46 38.33 4.42
C ARG A 13 -1.72 36.94 3.87
N ILE A 14 -2.74 36.24 4.37
CA ILE A 14 -3.14 34.91 3.91
C ILE A 14 -3.70 34.98 2.49
N VAL A 15 -4.60 35.93 2.21
CA VAL A 15 -5.16 36.17 0.87
C VAL A 15 -4.06 36.53 -0.13
N ARG A 16 -3.09 37.37 0.27
CA ARG A 16 -1.94 37.73 -0.57
C ARG A 16 -0.97 36.56 -0.79
N ALA A 17 -0.76 35.70 0.20
CA ALA A 17 0.06 34.50 0.05
C ALA A 17 -0.62 33.45 -0.85
N LEU A 18 -1.95 33.32 -0.77
CA LEU A 18 -2.74 32.46 -1.66
C LEU A 18 -2.77 32.98 -3.10
N SER A 19 -2.93 34.30 -3.31
CA SER A 19 -2.91 34.89 -4.65
C SER A 19 -1.54 34.75 -5.33
N LEU A 20 -0.46 34.91 -4.57
CA LEU A 20 0.90 34.64 -5.03
C LEU A 20 1.12 33.15 -5.36
N ALA A 21 0.51 32.23 -4.61
CA ALA A 21 0.61 30.79 -4.88
C ALA A 21 -0.18 30.35 -6.12
N THR A 22 -1.30 31.02 -6.43
CA THR A 22 -2.07 30.78 -7.66
C THR A 22 -1.39 31.34 -8.90
N ASP A 23 -0.70 32.49 -8.79
CA ASP A 23 -0.03 33.14 -9.93
C ASP A 23 1.41 32.65 -10.18
N SER A 24 2.09 32.09 -9.17
CA SER A 24 3.50 31.69 -9.28
C SER A 24 3.80 30.24 -8.81
N GLY A 25 3.49 29.29 -9.70
CA GLY A 25 4.38 28.18 -10.04
C GLY A 25 4.87 27.19 -8.96
N GLY A 26 4.31 25.97 -8.98
CA GLY A 26 5.06 24.74 -8.68
C GLY A 26 4.73 24.00 -7.36
N PRO A 27 5.04 22.69 -7.27
CA PRO A 27 4.79 21.87 -6.08
C PRO A 27 5.59 22.30 -4.83
N ALA A 28 6.66 23.08 -5.01
CA ALA A 28 7.53 23.55 -3.93
C ALA A 28 6.87 24.67 -3.08
N THR A 29 6.13 25.57 -3.71
CA THR A 29 5.43 26.70 -3.06
C THR A 29 4.30 26.19 -2.16
N LEU A 30 3.55 25.19 -2.62
CA LEU A 30 2.50 24.53 -1.86
C LEU A 30 3.04 23.70 -0.68
N ALA A 31 4.20 23.05 -0.83
CA ALA A 31 4.86 22.35 0.25
C ALA A 31 5.36 23.31 1.35
N ALA A 32 5.92 24.45 0.95
CA ALA A 32 6.34 25.49 1.88
C ALA A 32 5.16 26.08 2.67
N LEU A 33 4.02 26.32 2.00
CA LEU A 33 2.79 26.79 2.65
C LEU A 33 2.21 25.76 3.63
N ARG A 34 2.23 24.46 3.30
CA ARG A 34 1.83 23.39 4.23
C ARG A 34 2.72 23.32 5.46
N ALA A 35 4.04 23.34 5.28
CA ALA A 35 4.99 23.31 6.39
C ALA A 35 4.79 24.50 7.34
N ARG A 36 4.50 25.68 6.78
CA ARG A 36 4.23 26.88 7.57
C ARG A 36 2.90 26.81 8.33
N ALA A 37 1.85 26.26 7.71
CA ALA A 37 0.58 25.99 8.39
C ALA A 37 0.72 24.96 9.53
N GLU A 38 1.52 23.91 9.34
CA GLU A 38 1.80 22.90 10.37
C GLU A 38 2.65 23.43 11.52
N GLN A 39 3.55 24.38 11.25
CA GLN A 39 4.32 25.04 12.30
C GLN A 39 3.45 25.99 13.13
N ALA A 40 2.64 26.84 12.48
CA ALA A 40 1.67 27.68 13.15
C ALA A 40 0.69 26.85 14.00
N ALA A 41 0.30 25.66 13.53
CA ALA A 41 -0.53 24.72 14.28
C ALA A 41 0.11 24.20 15.58
N ARG A 42 1.42 23.95 15.56
CA ARG A 42 2.15 23.52 16.75
C ARG A 42 2.33 24.66 17.76
N GLU A 43 2.61 25.86 17.27
CA GLU A 43 2.78 27.05 18.10
C GLU A 43 1.44 27.43 18.78
N ALA A 44 0.33 27.41 18.04
CA ALA A 44 -1.01 27.64 18.59
C ALA A 44 -1.43 26.59 19.63
N GLY A 45 -1.18 25.30 19.37
CA GLY A 45 -1.50 24.23 20.31
C GLY A 45 -0.69 24.29 21.62
N ALA A 46 0.56 24.75 21.55
CA ALA A 46 1.38 25.00 22.74
C ALA A 46 0.86 26.18 23.55
N GLN A 47 0.37 27.23 22.87
CA GLN A 47 -0.21 28.41 23.51
C GLN A 47 -1.58 28.11 24.12
N GLU A 48 -2.40 27.27 23.48
CA GLU A 48 -3.70 26.82 24.01
C GLU A 48 -3.54 25.91 25.24
N GLN A 49 -2.54 25.02 25.25
CA GLN A 49 -2.16 24.25 26.45
C GLN A 49 -1.71 25.13 27.61
N SER A 50 -1.07 26.28 27.34
CA SER A 50 -0.66 27.23 28.38
C SER A 50 -1.82 28.05 28.96
N LEU A 51 -2.95 28.16 28.24
CA LEU A 51 -4.16 28.85 28.70
C LEU A 51 -5.15 27.92 29.43
N GLN A 52 -4.94 26.60 29.40
CA GLN A 52 -5.84 25.66 30.05
C GLN A 52 -5.64 25.72 31.59
N PRO A 53 -6.71 25.87 32.39
CA PRO A 53 -6.57 25.99 33.84
C PRO A 53 -5.95 24.71 34.42
N PRO A 54 -4.92 24.83 35.28
CA PRO A 54 -4.35 23.68 35.99
C PRO A 54 -5.44 22.93 36.79
N ALA A 55 -5.33 21.61 36.90
CA ALA A 55 -6.31 20.81 37.66
C ALA A 55 -6.49 21.32 39.10
N VAL A 56 -5.40 21.79 39.72
CA VAL A 56 -5.41 22.37 41.07
C VAL A 56 -6.28 23.63 41.16
N PHE A 57 -6.31 24.47 40.11
CA PHE A 57 -7.20 25.64 40.04
C PHE A 57 -8.68 25.19 40.01
N VAL A 58 -9.00 24.21 39.16
CA VAL A 58 -10.37 23.69 39.02
C VAL A 58 -10.89 23.10 40.33
N ASP A 59 -10.05 22.32 41.03
CA ASP A 59 -10.41 21.63 42.27
C ASP A 59 -10.63 22.60 43.45
N LEU A 60 -9.77 23.62 43.57
CA LEU A 60 -9.82 24.56 44.71
C LEU A 60 -10.76 25.74 44.49
N LYS A 61 -11.09 26.09 43.24
CA LYS A 61 -12.00 27.19 42.91
C LYS A 61 -13.29 27.20 43.76
N PRO A 62 -14.10 26.13 43.83
CA PRO A 62 -15.35 26.15 44.62
C PRO A 62 -15.10 26.33 46.13
N ARG A 63 -13.93 25.91 46.62
CA ARG A 63 -13.56 26.02 48.04
C ARG A 63 -13.09 27.44 48.40
N ILE A 64 -12.33 28.07 47.51
CA ILE A 64 -11.89 29.46 47.66
C ILE A 64 -13.09 30.42 47.49
N ASP A 65 -13.97 30.17 46.52
CA ASP A 65 -15.23 30.93 46.35
C ASP A 65 -16.09 30.86 47.63
N GLY A 66 -16.30 29.65 48.17
CA GLY A 66 -17.04 29.46 49.42
C GLY A 66 -16.38 30.12 50.64
N TYR A 67 -15.05 30.20 50.70
CA TYR A 67 -14.34 30.94 51.76
C TYR A 67 -14.65 32.44 51.72
N PHE A 68 -14.56 33.07 50.55
CA PHE A 68 -14.86 34.50 50.41
C PHE A 68 -16.35 34.81 50.61
N GLU A 69 -17.27 33.89 50.30
CA GLU A 69 -18.68 34.00 50.68
C GLU A 69 -18.87 34.02 52.20
N LEU A 70 -18.22 33.10 52.92
CA LEU A 70 -18.28 33.06 54.39
C LEU A 70 -17.64 34.29 55.03
N CYS A 71 -16.54 34.81 54.47
CA CYS A 71 -15.92 36.05 54.95
C CYS A 71 -16.82 37.28 54.75
N ARG A 72 -17.52 37.37 53.61
CA ARG A 72 -18.52 38.43 53.37
C ARG A 72 -19.70 38.34 54.33
N ALA A 73 -20.19 37.12 54.60
CA ALA A 73 -21.24 36.89 55.59
C ALA A 73 -20.79 37.23 57.01
N ALA A 74 -19.53 36.94 57.37
CA ALA A 74 -18.97 37.31 58.67
C ALA A 74 -18.85 38.83 58.84
N ARG A 75 -18.56 39.57 57.75
CA ARG A 75 -18.45 41.04 57.76
C ARG A 75 -19.80 41.75 57.91
N SER A 76 -20.92 41.13 57.51
CA SER A 76 -22.25 41.76 57.56
C SER A 76 -22.91 41.71 58.94
N ILE A 77 -22.40 40.91 59.87
CA ILE A 77 -22.95 40.72 61.22
C ILE A 77 -22.06 41.45 62.23
N ALA A 78 -22.58 42.49 62.89
CA ALA A 78 -21.84 43.31 63.85
C ALA A 78 -21.23 42.49 65.00
N ASP A 79 -22.02 41.54 65.53
CA ASP A 79 -21.71 40.72 66.71
C ASP A 79 -21.22 39.29 66.39
N ALA A 80 -20.87 38.97 65.14
CA ALA A 80 -20.36 37.64 64.82
C ALA A 80 -19.02 37.43 65.56
N PRO A 81 -18.94 36.55 66.57
CA PRO A 81 -17.67 36.23 67.19
C PRO A 81 -16.87 35.48 66.13
N ASP A 82 -15.74 36.05 65.72
CA ASP A 82 -14.93 35.54 64.62
C ASP A 82 -14.80 34.02 64.69
N ALA A 83 -15.45 33.32 63.75
CA ALA A 83 -15.31 31.89 63.50
C ALA A 83 -15.56 30.92 64.68
N THR A 84 -16.37 31.27 65.69
CA THR A 84 -16.66 30.37 66.84
C THR A 84 -17.12 28.97 66.42
N ARG A 85 -18.03 28.86 65.44
CA ARG A 85 -18.48 27.55 64.94
C ARG A 85 -17.36 26.73 64.29
N PHE A 86 -16.40 27.38 63.63
CA PHE A 86 -15.24 26.70 63.06
C PHE A 86 -14.36 26.15 64.19
N ASP A 87 -14.04 26.98 65.18
CA ASP A 87 -13.21 26.58 66.31
C ASP A 87 -13.89 25.52 67.18
N ASP A 88 -15.21 25.58 67.34
CA ASP A 88 -16.01 24.61 68.10
C ASP A 88 -16.06 23.23 67.43
N LEU A 89 -16.21 23.19 66.10
CA LEU A 89 -16.20 21.93 65.35
C LEU A 89 -14.80 21.30 65.33
N VAL A 90 -13.74 22.11 65.20
CA VAL A 90 -12.36 21.60 65.29
C VAL A 90 -12.05 21.08 66.69
N ARG A 91 -12.45 21.82 67.74
CA ARG A 91 -12.25 21.40 69.14
C ARG A 91 -13.01 20.12 69.46
N ALA A 92 -14.29 20.05 69.08
CA ALA A 92 -15.11 18.86 69.27
C ALA A 92 -14.54 17.62 68.55
N ALA A 93 -13.96 17.80 67.36
CA ALA A 93 -13.27 16.71 66.66
C ALA A 93 -11.98 16.29 67.38
N LEU A 94 -11.17 17.23 67.87
CA LEU A 94 -9.95 16.93 68.62
C LEU A 94 -10.24 16.18 69.93
N ASP A 95 -11.33 16.53 70.61
CA ASP A 95 -11.76 15.89 71.86
C ASP A 95 -12.13 14.40 71.66
N THR A 96 -12.42 13.96 70.44
CA THR A 96 -12.66 12.53 70.14
C THR A 96 -11.38 11.70 70.08
N PHE A 97 -10.20 12.32 69.91
CA PHE A 97 -8.90 11.66 69.71
C PHE A 97 -8.87 10.59 68.59
N ASP A 98 -9.85 10.58 67.69
CA ASP A 98 -9.95 9.66 66.55
C ASP A 98 -9.44 10.34 65.26
N PRO A 99 -8.34 9.86 64.66
CA PRO A 99 -7.80 10.43 63.42
C PRO A 99 -8.79 10.46 62.25
N GLY A 100 -9.70 9.48 62.15
CA GLY A 100 -10.69 9.41 61.08
C GLY A 100 -11.81 10.43 61.24
N VAL A 101 -12.25 10.68 62.48
CA VAL A 101 -13.24 11.72 62.80
C VAL A 101 -12.63 13.11 62.59
N VAL A 102 -11.37 13.30 62.98
CA VAL A 102 -10.64 14.55 62.73
C VAL A 102 -10.49 14.82 61.23
N ALA A 103 -10.05 13.83 60.45
CA ALA A 103 -9.86 13.99 59.00
C ALA A 103 -11.17 14.29 58.25
N SER A 104 -12.25 13.58 58.59
CA SER A 104 -13.57 13.81 57.98
C SER A 104 -14.17 15.17 58.35
N THR A 105 -14.01 15.60 59.61
CA THR A 105 -14.45 16.93 60.04
C THR A 105 -13.67 18.04 59.31
N LEU A 106 -12.33 17.94 59.26
CA LEU A 106 -11.49 18.91 58.55
C LEU A 106 -11.84 18.99 57.05
N ALA A 107 -12.18 17.89 56.39
CA ALA A 107 -12.61 17.90 55.00
C ALA A 107 -13.94 18.65 54.76
N THR A 108 -14.82 18.72 55.76
CA THR A 108 -16.09 19.47 55.67
C THR A 108 -15.96 20.96 55.98
N LEU A 109 -14.87 21.37 56.63
CA LEU A 109 -14.63 22.74 57.02
C LEU A 109 -14.05 23.59 55.87
N PRO A 110 -14.21 24.93 55.92
CA PRO A 110 -13.55 25.85 55.00
C PRO A 110 -12.03 25.70 54.97
N ILE A 111 -11.42 26.18 53.88
CA ILE A 111 -9.96 26.08 53.62
C ILE A 111 -9.09 26.84 54.63
N ALA A 112 -9.65 27.87 55.27
CA ALA A 112 -9.02 28.61 56.35
C ALA A 112 -10.12 29.16 57.27
N ARG A 113 -9.74 29.63 58.46
CA ARG A 113 -10.65 30.32 59.37
C ARG A 113 -11.21 31.58 58.69
N PRO A 114 -12.54 31.71 58.51
CA PRO A 114 -13.12 32.91 57.91
C PRO A 114 -12.77 34.15 58.71
N SER A 115 -12.35 35.23 58.02
CA SER A 115 -11.94 36.49 58.63
C SER A 115 -12.72 37.65 58.03
N ARG A 116 -12.86 38.76 58.79
CA ARG A 116 -13.51 39.98 58.30
C ARG A 116 -12.66 40.75 57.27
N ASP A 117 -11.37 40.43 57.19
CA ASP A 117 -10.38 41.12 56.36
C ASP A 117 -10.43 40.72 54.88
N LEU A 118 -11.17 39.66 54.53
CA LEU A 118 -11.26 39.13 53.15
C LEU A 118 -9.87 38.78 52.58
N VAL A 119 -9.02 38.19 53.43
CA VAL A 119 -7.67 37.72 53.06
C VAL A 119 -7.56 36.24 53.37
N LEU A 120 -7.29 35.44 52.34
CA LEU A 120 -6.97 34.02 52.47
C LEU A 120 -5.45 33.86 52.70
N PRO A 121 -5.01 33.31 53.84
CA PRO A 121 -3.62 32.89 53.99
C PRO A 121 -3.35 31.63 53.14
N LEU A 122 -2.20 31.57 52.48
CA LEU A 122 -1.82 30.43 51.63
C LEU A 122 -0.93 29.41 52.35
N THR A 123 -0.29 29.80 53.44
CA THR A 123 0.67 28.95 54.18
C THR A 123 0.41 28.89 55.69
N ASP A 124 -0.02 29.99 56.33
CA ASP A 124 -0.16 30.04 57.79
C ASP A 124 -1.63 29.91 58.23
N ARG A 125 -1.88 29.09 59.26
CA ARG A 125 -3.23 28.85 59.84
C ARG A 125 -4.29 28.40 58.83
N VAL A 126 -3.88 27.61 57.85
CA VAL A 126 -4.76 26.94 56.87
C VAL A 126 -5.28 25.60 57.42
N ASN A 127 -6.38 25.12 56.86
CA ASN A 127 -6.92 23.81 57.19
C ASN A 127 -5.97 22.71 56.66
N PRO A 128 -5.45 21.82 57.52
CA PRO A 128 -4.49 20.77 57.12
C PRO A 128 -4.99 19.85 56.00
N ALA A 129 -6.31 19.68 55.86
CA ALA A 129 -6.89 18.87 54.78
C ALA A 129 -6.61 19.44 53.37
N TYR A 130 -6.28 20.74 53.27
CA TYR A 130 -6.09 21.45 52.01
C TYR A 130 -4.67 22.04 51.83
N GLU A 131 -3.78 21.85 52.79
CA GLU A 131 -2.43 22.46 52.83
C GLU A 131 -1.60 22.11 51.57
N SER A 132 -1.45 20.82 51.27
CA SER A 132 -0.73 20.35 50.07
C SER A 132 -1.36 20.77 48.73
N ALA A 133 -2.66 21.08 48.73
CA ALA A 133 -3.35 21.59 47.55
C ALA A 133 -3.11 23.10 47.41
N LEU A 134 -3.10 23.85 48.52
CA LEU A 134 -2.81 25.28 48.55
C LEU A 134 -1.35 25.59 48.19
N GLU A 135 -0.40 24.76 48.61
CA GLU A 135 1.02 24.90 48.21
C GLU A 135 1.19 24.74 46.70
N ARG A 136 0.57 23.71 46.10
CA ARG A 136 0.57 23.51 44.64
C ARG A 136 -0.15 24.64 43.92
N PHE A 137 -1.26 25.12 44.45
CA PHE A 137 -1.97 26.27 43.92
C PHE A 137 -1.12 27.54 43.94
N ALA A 138 -0.41 27.78 45.04
CA ALA A 138 0.49 28.92 45.18
C ALA A 138 1.65 28.86 44.16
N ALA A 139 2.21 27.67 43.93
CA ALA A 139 3.30 27.46 42.97
C ALA A 139 2.86 27.50 41.50
N GLU A 140 1.76 26.82 41.17
CA GLU A 140 1.30 26.62 39.79
C GLU A 140 0.42 27.76 39.26
N VAL A 141 -0.25 28.52 40.14
CA VAL A 141 -1.25 29.52 39.74
C VAL A 141 -0.95 30.91 40.31
N VAL A 142 -0.70 31.04 41.62
CA VAL A 142 -0.51 32.37 42.24
C VAL A 142 0.83 32.99 41.85
N THR A 143 1.92 32.23 41.92
CA THR A 143 3.27 32.74 41.61
C THR A 143 3.40 33.22 40.16
N PRO A 144 2.88 32.49 39.14
CA PRO A 144 2.91 32.95 37.75
C PRO A 144 2.03 34.18 37.47
N THR A 145 0.90 34.34 38.16
CA THR A 145 -0.08 35.40 37.87
C THR A 145 0.13 36.67 38.68
N LEU A 146 0.49 36.54 39.96
CA LEU A 146 0.54 37.64 40.93
C LEU A 146 1.94 37.83 41.56
N GLY A 147 2.88 36.93 41.29
CA GLY A 147 4.19 36.89 41.94
C GLY A 147 4.17 36.18 43.30
N ALA A 148 5.33 36.11 43.97
CA ALA A 148 5.49 35.39 45.23
C ALA A 148 4.74 36.08 46.37
N THR A 149 3.53 35.59 46.69
CA THR A 149 2.67 36.12 47.74
C THR A 149 2.10 34.98 48.57
N ASN A 150 1.98 35.21 49.88
CA ASN A 150 1.49 34.26 50.89
C ASN A 150 0.11 34.64 51.47
N ARG A 151 -0.50 35.69 50.91
CA ARG A 151 -1.83 36.21 51.22
C ARG A 151 -2.56 36.52 49.92
N LEU A 152 -3.76 35.98 49.76
CA LEU A 152 -4.60 36.21 48.59
C LEU A 152 -5.81 37.05 48.98
N THR A 153 -5.94 38.26 48.45
CA THR A 153 -7.14 39.09 48.66
C THR A 153 -8.27 38.67 47.73
N GLU A 154 -9.50 39.10 48.02
CA GLU A 154 -10.64 38.86 47.12
C GLU A 154 -10.44 39.50 45.73
N ALA A 155 -9.74 40.63 45.65
CA ALA A 155 -9.40 41.28 44.39
C ALA A 155 -8.40 40.44 43.57
N ASP A 156 -7.36 39.94 44.24
CA ASP A 156 -6.38 39.03 43.64
C ASP A 156 -7.03 37.74 43.14
N TRP A 157 -7.96 37.18 43.91
CA TRP A 157 -8.71 36.00 43.52
C TRP A 157 -9.55 36.23 42.27
N ARG A 158 -10.24 37.38 42.17
CA ARG A 158 -11.00 37.74 40.96
C ARG A 158 -10.09 37.89 39.74
N GLN A 159 -8.90 38.49 39.90
CA GLN A 159 -7.92 38.59 38.81
C GLN A 159 -7.46 37.22 38.31
N VAL A 160 -7.21 36.26 39.22
CA VAL A 160 -6.86 34.89 38.85
C VAL A 160 -8.04 34.20 38.13
N VAL A 161 -9.27 34.36 38.64
CA VAL A 161 -10.46 33.80 37.99
C VAL A 161 -10.66 34.38 36.59
N ASP A 162 -10.50 35.70 36.40
CA ASP A 162 -10.66 36.34 35.10
C ASP A 162 -9.66 35.84 34.06
N GLN A 163 -8.42 35.53 34.46
CA GLN A 163 -7.39 34.97 33.56
C GLN A 163 -7.81 33.62 32.96
N PHE A 164 -8.49 32.77 33.73
CA PHE A 164 -8.89 31.42 33.30
C PHE A 164 -10.34 31.31 32.84
N THR A 165 -11.14 32.37 33.03
CA THR A 165 -12.57 32.40 32.65
C THR A 165 -12.85 33.34 31.48
N ALA A 166 -11.87 34.14 31.05
CA ALA A 166 -12.00 34.94 29.83
C ALA A 166 -12.37 34.03 28.65
N PRO A 167 -13.46 34.32 27.91
CA PRO A 167 -13.78 33.57 26.71
C PRO A 167 -12.57 33.65 25.77
N PRO A 168 -12.16 32.54 25.14
CA PRO A 168 -11.08 32.59 24.16
C PRO A 168 -11.46 33.66 23.13
N PRO A 169 -10.53 34.54 22.73
CA PRO A 169 -10.83 35.57 21.74
C PRO A 169 -11.45 34.90 20.53
N THR A 170 -12.53 35.46 19.99
CA THR A 170 -13.37 34.90 18.90
C THR A 170 -12.67 34.88 17.53
N GLY A 171 -11.35 34.69 17.54
CA GLY A 171 -10.43 34.57 16.42
C GLY A 171 -9.13 33.96 16.92
N GLY A 172 -9.22 32.91 17.74
CA GLY A 172 -8.06 32.22 18.29
C GLY A 172 -7.30 31.48 17.18
N ALA A 173 -5.98 31.39 17.32
CA ALA A 173 -5.08 30.80 16.32
C ALA A 173 -5.54 29.42 15.81
N ALA A 174 -6.20 28.60 16.64
CA ALA A 174 -6.79 27.32 16.26
C ALA A 174 -7.84 27.41 15.13
N SER A 175 -8.70 28.44 15.17
CA SER A 175 -9.68 28.71 14.10
C SER A 175 -8.99 29.20 12.81
N ASP A 176 -7.94 30.02 12.94
CA ASP A 176 -7.16 30.52 11.81
C ASP A 176 -6.42 29.38 11.08
N ILE A 177 -5.94 28.38 11.81
CA ILE A 177 -5.26 27.20 11.23
C ILE A 177 -6.26 26.32 10.46
N ALA A 178 -7.47 26.14 11.00
CA ALA A 178 -8.53 25.39 10.33
C ALA A 178 -8.97 26.08 9.03
N ASP A 179 -9.07 27.41 9.06
CA ASP A 179 -9.40 28.23 7.90
C ASP A 179 -8.27 28.25 6.87
N LEU A 180 -7.02 28.37 7.29
CA LEU A 180 -5.84 28.26 6.42
C LEU A 180 -5.78 26.89 5.74
N ARG A 181 -6.02 25.80 6.48
CA ARG A 181 -6.06 24.44 5.92
C ARG A 181 -7.16 24.29 4.88
N SER A 182 -8.32 24.89 5.13
CA SER A 182 -9.46 24.90 4.21
C SER A 182 -9.15 25.71 2.94
N ALA A 183 -8.48 26.85 3.09
CA ALA A 183 -8.04 27.69 1.97
C ALA A 183 -6.98 27.01 1.11
N ILE A 184 -5.97 26.37 1.72
CA ILE A 184 -4.96 25.56 1.01
C ILE A 184 -5.64 24.40 0.25
N ARG A 185 -6.62 23.74 0.88
CA ARG A 185 -7.38 22.66 0.24
C ARG A 185 -8.15 23.18 -0.97
N LEU A 186 -8.81 24.34 -0.84
CA LEU A 186 -9.54 24.97 -1.94
C LEU A 186 -8.61 25.34 -3.11
N ALA A 187 -7.46 25.95 -2.83
CA ALA A 187 -6.46 26.29 -3.85
C ALA A 187 -5.93 25.05 -4.57
N LEU A 188 -5.67 23.96 -3.82
CA LEU A 188 -5.25 22.68 -4.40
C LEU A 188 -6.33 22.08 -5.31
N PHE A 189 -7.60 22.18 -4.94
CA PHE A 189 -8.71 21.78 -5.80
C PHE A 189 -8.79 22.67 -7.02
N GLN A 190 -8.80 24.00 -6.89
CA GLN A 190 -8.85 24.89 -8.05
C GLN A 190 -7.73 24.58 -9.06
N GLN A 191 -6.52 24.32 -8.59
CA GLN A 191 -5.38 24.00 -9.45
C GLN A 191 -5.48 22.60 -10.10
N ASN A 192 -5.92 21.58 -9.36
CA ASN A 192 -5.79 20.18 -9.78
C ASN A 192 -7.11 19.48 -10.11
N LEU A 193 -8.27 20.11 -9.87
CA LEU A 193 -9.58 19.48 -9.99
C LEU A 193 -9.82 18.98 -11.41
N LEU A 194 -9.49 19.77 -12.44
CA LEU A 194 -9.64 19.32 -13.83
C LEU A 194 -8.76 18.11 -14.15
N ARG A 195 -7.50 18.12 -13.71
CA ARG A 195 -6.58 16.99 -13.91
C ARG A 195 -7.06 15.74 -13.16
N PHE A 196 -7.54 15.92 -11.93
CA PHE A 196 -8.10 14.85 -11.10
C PHE A 196 -9.38 14.28 -11.73
N ALA A 197 -10.34 15.13 -12.09
CA ALA A 197 -11.59 14.73 -12.73
C ALA A 197 -11.34 14.01 -14.06
N ASN A 198 -10.42 14.53 -14.90
CA ASN A 198 -10.03 13.84 -16.13
C ASN A 198 -9.40 12.47 -15.83
N SER A 199 -8.53 12.36 -14.82
CA SER A 199 -7.92 11.08 -14.44
C SER A 199 -8.89 10.07 -13.82
N PHE A 200 -10.04 10.50 -13.30
CA PHE A 200 -10.98 9.65 -12.58
C PHE A 200 -12.24 9.31 -13.40
N VAL A 201 -12.76 10.25 -14.18
CA VAL A 201 -14.04 10.09 -14.90
C VAL A 201 -13.82 9.48 -16.28
N SER A 202 -12.92 10.04 -17.08
CA SER A 202 -12.72 9.66 -18.49
C SER A 202 -11.37 9.02 -18.78
N CYS A 203 -10.39 9.18 -17.89
CA CYS A 203 -9.03 8.66 -18.01
C CYS A 203 -8.36 8.97 -19.38
N PRO A 204 -8.45 10.19 -19.94
CA PRO A 204 -7.94 10.45 -21.29
C PRO A 204 -6.41 10.27 -21.34
N ASP A 205 -5.73 10.65 -20.25
CA ASP A 205 -4.27 10.54 -20.12
C ASP A 205 -3.78 9.09 -20.15
N LEU A 206 -4.62 8.09 -19.86
CA LEU A 206 -4.27 6.66 -20.01
C LEU A 206 -3.98 6.28 -21.47
N TYR A 207 -4.57 7.01 -22.41
CA TYR A 207 -4.49 6.72 -23.84
C TYR A 207 -3.48 7.58 -24.58
N HIS A 208 -2.93 8.60 -23.92
CA HIS A 208 -1.93 9.50 -24.49
C HIS A 208 -0.51 8.99 -24.24
N ALA A 209 0.36 9.14 -25.25
CA ALA A 209 1.73 8.67 -25.14
C ALA A 209 2.64 9.60 -24.33
N ASP A 210 2.28 10.89 -24.27
CA ASP A 210 3.11 11.97 -23.73
C ASP A 210 2.69 12.40 -22.32
N ARG A 211 1.56 11.86 -21.83
CA ARG A 211 0.99 12.16 -20.52
C ARG A 211 0.86 10.87 -19.72
N ARG A 212 0.75 11.02 -18.40
CA ARG A 212 0.57 9.91 -17.47
C ARG A 212 -0.73 10.12 -16.71
N ALA A 213 -1.54 9.08 -16.64
CA ALA A 213 -2.72 9.09 -15.78
C ALA A 213 -2.29 9.17 -14.30
N ALA A 214 -3.12 9.80 -13.45
CA ALA A 214 -2.78 10.02 -12.04
C ALA A 214 -2.57 8.73 -11.22
N PHE A 215 -3.13 7.61 -11.67
CA PHE A 215 -3.02 6.31 -11.00
C PHE A 215 -1.81 5.47 -11.46
N GLU A 216 -1.05 5.95 -12.45
CA GLU A 216 0.19 5.29 -12.85
C GLU A 216 1.28 5.49 -11.80
N ALA A 217 1.95 4.41 -11.44
CA ALA A 217 3.04 4.40 -10.47
C ALA A 217 4.41 4.66 -11.10
N GLY A 218 4.61 4.36 -12.39
CA GLY A 218 5.92 4.52 -13.02
C GLY A 218 6.15 3.61 -14.24
N THR A 219 7.42 3.40 -14.58
CA THR A 219 7.89 2.51 -15.67
C THR A 219 8.77 1.40 -15.12
N LEU A 220 8.48 0.16 -15.49
CA LEU A 220 9.33 -1.00 -15.18
C LEU A 220 10.23 -1.35 -16.38
N TYR A 221 11.54 -1.46 -16.13
CA TYR A 221 12.53 -1.91 -17.09
C TYR A 221 13.03 -3.30 -16.73
N VAL A 222 12.54 -4.32 -17.44
CA VAL A 222 12.95 -5.73 -17.24
C VAL A 222 13.01 -6.47 -18.58
N GLY A 223 13.99 -7.36 -18.73
CA GLY A 223 14.02 -8.31 -19.85
C GLY A 223 14.24 -7.68 -21.22
N GLY A 224 14.73 -6.43 -21.27
CA GLY A 224 14.92 -5.66 -22.50
C GLY A 224 13.67 -4.89 -22.95
N TYR A 225 12.64 -4.83 -22.11
CA TYR A 225 11.42 -4.07 -22.35
C TYR A 225 11.30 -2.92 -21.35
N ALA A 226 10.71 -1.82 -21.82
CA ALA A 226 10.22 -0.73 -21.00
C ALA A 226 8.70 -0.84 -20.95
N MET A 227 8.17 -1.10 -19.77
CA MET A 227 6.74 -1.24 -19.49
C MET A 227 6.28 0.06 -18.82
N THR A 228 5.65 0.94 -19.59
CA THR A 228 5.41 2.35 -19.17
C THR A 228 4.26 2.53 -18.21
N PHE A 229 3.41 1.51 -18.09
CA PHE A 229 2.23 1.49 -17.25
C PHE A 229 2.41 0.50 -16.10
N ALA A 230 2.30 1.00 -14.88
CA ALA A 230 2.37 0.22 -13.65
C ALA A 230 1.36 0.80 -12.65
N VAL A 231 0.72 -0.05 -11.86
CA VAL A 231 -0.26 0.39 -10.84
C VAL A 231 0.15 -0.20 -9.50
N LYS A 232 0.03 0.59 -8.42
CA LYS A 232 0.33 0.11 -7.06
C LYS A 232 -0.71 -0.90 -6.62
N VAL A 233 -0.26 -1.98 -5.98
CA VAL A 233 -1.12 -3.05 -5.50
C VAL A 233 -0.93 -3.24 -4.01
N ALA A 234 -2.02 -3.13 -3.25
CA ALA A 234 -2.01 -3.36 -1.81
C ALA A 234 -2.00 -4.87 -1.46
N ASN A 235 -2.79 -5.68 -2.18
CA ASN A 235 -2.85 -7.13 -2.01
C ASN A 235 -2.62 -7.83 -3.33
N ARG A 236 -1.45 -8.46 -3.49
CA ARG A 236 -1.06 -9.18 -4.70
C ARG A 236 -1.95 -10.37 -5.00
N GLN A 237 -2.30 -11.18 -4.00
CA GLN A 237 -3.06 -12.42 -4.21
C GLN A 237 -4.44 -12.12 -4.79
N PHE A 238 -5.16 -11.20 -4.14
CA PHE A 238 -6.46 -10.74 -4.62
C PHE A 238 -6.38 -10.19 -6.05
N HIS A 239 -5.41 -9.30 -6.29
CA HIS A 239 -5.25 -8.73 -7.61
C HIS A 239 -4.86 -9.78 -8.67
N ALA A 240 -4.05 -10.77 -8.33
CA ALA A 240 -3.63 -11.83 -9.26
C ALA A 240 -4.81 -12.72 -9.67
N GLU A 241 -5.74 -12.98 -8.75
CA GLU A 241 -6.99 -13.71 -9.04
C GLU A 241 -7.88 -12.91 -10.00
N THR A 242 -8.11 -11.62 -9.72
CA THR A 242 -8.86 -10.72 -10.61
C THR A 242 -8.19 -10.60 -11.97
N ALA A 243 -6.87 -10.42 -12.03
CA ALA A 243 -6.13 -10.23 -13.28
C ALA A 243 -6.17 -11.45 -14.21
N ARG A 244 -6.46 -12.67 -13.73
CA ARG A 244 -6.59 -13.86 -14.60
C ARG A 244 -7.73 -13.74 -15.59
N THR A 245 -8.79 -12.99 -15.28
CA THR A 245 -9.94 -12.79 -16.18
C THR A 245 -9.70 -11.71 -17.23
N SER A 246 -8.67 -10.86 -17.05
CA SER A 246 -8.33 -9.74 -17.96
C SER A 246 -7.80 -10.15 -19.34
N ASN A 247 -7.40 -11.41 -19.52
CA ASN A 247 -6.64 -11.92 -20.69
C ASN A 247 -5.31 -11.19 -20.97
N ILE A 248 -4.80 -10.38 -20.04
CA ILE A 248 -3.52 -9.68 -20.17
C ILE A 248 -2.44 -10.43 -19.39
N PHE A 249 -1.21 -10.45 -19.91
CA PHE A 249 -0.05 -10.98 -19.19
C PHE A 249 0.37 -9.92 -18.17
N VAL A 250 0.38 -10.24 -16.88
CA VAL A 250 0.68 -9.27 -15.80
C VAL A 250 1.88 -9.74 -15.03
N VAL A 251 2.83 -8.83 -14.80
CA VAL A 251 3.99 -9.02 -13.95
C VAL A 251 3.77 -8.26 -12.65
N TYR A 252 3.97 -8.92 -11.52
CA TYR A 252 4.02 -8.28 -10.21
C TYR A 252 5.48 -8.09 -9.82
N ALA A 253 5.85 -6.85 -9.53
CA ALA A 253 7.20 -6.51 -9.10
C ALA A 253 7.18 -5.87 -7.71
N SER A 254 8.07 -6.31 -6.83
CA SER A 254 8.37 -5.59 -5.58
C SER A 254 9.35 -4.48 -5.89
N VAL A 255 9.04 -3.25 -5.45
CA VAL A 255 9.89 -2.07 -5.64
C VAL A 255 10.55 -1.73 -4.31
N TYR A 256 11.87 -1.62 -4.31
CA TYR A 256 12.66 -1.40 -3.11
C TYR A 256 13.91 -0.57 -3.41
N ARG A 257 14.49 0.02 -2.37
CA ARG A 257 15.80 0.69 -2.46
C ARG A 257 16.78 -0.09 -1.61
N ASP A 258 16.38 -0.29 -0.35
CA ASP A 258 16.97 -1.19 0.64
C ASP A 258 15.86 -2.12 1.16
N ALA A 259 16.20 -3.17 1.90
CA ALA A 259 15.21 -4.03 2.56
C ALA A 259 14.63 -3.31 3.79
N PRO A 260 13.31 -3.30 4.03
CA PRO A 260 12.22 -4.03 3.36
C PRO A 260 11.63 -3.35 2.09
N PRO A 261 10.86 -4.06 1.25
CA PRO A 261 10.28 -3.49 0.04
C PRO A 261 9.28 -2.36 0.32
N ALA A 262 9.35 -1.29 -0.48
CA ALA A 262 8.57 -0.08 -0.27
C ALA A 262 7.10 -0.27 -0.68
N TYR A 263 6.86 -0.90 -1.83
CA TYR A 263 5.52 -1.23 -2.33
C TYR A 263 5.59 -2.24 -3.49
N GLU A 264 4.47 -2.91 -3.79
CA GLU A 264 4.34 -3.79 -4.94
C GLU A 264 3.57 -3.10 -6.08
N VAL A 265 3.92 -3.44 -7.32
CA VAL A 265 3.27 -2.92 -8.53
C VAL A 265 2.83 -4.05 -9.45
N ALA A 266 1.66 -3.89 -10.07
CA ALA A 266 1.19 -4.71 -11.19
C ALA A 266 1.52 -4.00 -12.50
N VAL A 267 2.14 -4.74 -13.42
CA VAL A 267 2.65 -4.23 -14.70
C VAL A 267 2.12 -5.11 -15.83
N PRO A 268 1.14 -4.65 -16.62
CA PRO A 268 0.68 -5.38 -17.79
C PRO A 268 1.69 -5.36 -18.93
N VAL A 269 1.97 -6.54 -19.45
CA VAL A 269 2.83 -6.78 -20.61
C VAL A 269 1.93 -7.00 -21.82
N THR A 270 1.89 -6.01 -22.70
CA THR A 270 0.89 -5.94 -23.77
C THR A 270 1.47 -6.12 -25.17
N ASN A 271 2.80 -6.13 -25.28
CA ASN A 271 3.54 -6.34 -26.52
C ASN A 271 4.93 -6.95 -26.24
N GLY A 272 5.51 -7.63 -27.23
CA GLY A 272 6.81 -8.31 -27.09
C GLY A 272 6.67 -9.80 -26.79
N THR A 273 7.47 -10.31 -25.86
CA THR A 273 7.54 -11.75 -25.56
C THR A 273 7.81 -11.97 -24.07
N GLY A 274 7.07 -12.89 -23.46
CA GLY A 274 7.15 -13.19 -22.02
C GLY A 274 8.34 -14.08 -21.63
N ARG A 275 9.05 -14.68 -22.60
CA ARG A 275 10.14 -15.66 -22.37
C ARG A 275 11.26 -15.21 -21.42
N ARG A 276 11.49 -13.90 -21.29
CA ARG A 276 12.54 -13.34 -20.43
C ARG A 276 11.98 -12.82 -19.10
N LEU A 277 10.72 -13.06 -18.79
CA LEU A 277 10.05 -12.63 -17.58
C LEU A 277 9.77 -13.88 -16.75
N PHE A 278 10.49 -14.02 -15.65
CA PHE A 278 10.36 -15.13 -14.71
C PHE A 278 10.49 -14.59 -13.28
N ARG A 279 9.93 -15.30 -12.31
CA ARG A 279 10.00 -14.93 -10.88
C ARG A 279 11.47 -14.88 -10.42
N GLY A 280 11.81 -13.94 -9.56
CA GLY A 280 13.18 -13.66 -9.10
C GLY A 280 14.02 -12.81 -10.06
N LYS A 281 13.47 -12.40 -11.20
CA LYS A 281 14.20 -11.57 -12.15
C LYS A 281 14.30 -10.12 -11.67
N GLN A 282 15.54 -9.64 -11.61
CA GLN A 282 15.86 -8.27 -11.25
C GLN A 282 15.61 -7.28 -12.40
N GLY A 283 15.29 -6.05 -12.00
CA GLY A 283 14.79 -4.97 -12.84
C GLY A 283 15.04 -3.59 -12.22
N MET A 284 14.74 -2.56 -13.00
CA MET A 284 14.78 -1.18 -12.54
C MET A 284 13.39 -0.57 -12.69
N PHE A 285 12.88 0.05 -11.64
CA PHE A 285 11.62 0.77 -11.66
C PHE A 285 11.89 2.28 -11.58
N VAL A 286 11.25 3.05 -12.45
CA VAL A 286 11.35 4.51 -12.46
C VAL A 286 9.99 5.08 -12.10
N ASP A 287 9.92 5.75 -10.96
CA ASP A 287 8.69 6.40 -10.47
C ASP A 287 8.28 7.58 -11.37
N THR A 288 7.05 8.06 -11.22
CA THR A 288 6.49 9.27 -11.84
C THR A 288 7.35 10.52 -11.66
N VAL A 289 8.09 10.61 -10.55
CA VAL A 289 9.01 11.72 -10.23
C VAL A 289 10.39 11.54 -10.91
N GLY A 290 10.61 10.42 -11.60
CA GLY A 290 11.89 10.11 -12.25
C GLY A 290 12.94 9.49 -11.32
N ARG A 291 12.55 9.09 -10.11
CA ARG A 291 13.44 8.39 -9.16
C ARG A 291 13.61 6.93 -9.58
N GLU A 292 14.84 6.46 -9.56
CA GLU A 292 15.19 5.06 -9.85
C GLU A 292 15.12 4.20 -8.58
N TRP A 293 14.55 3.00 -8.74
CA TRP A 293 14.36 1.99 -7.70
C TRP A 293 14.77 0.62 -8.23
N ASN A 294 15.20 -0.26 -7.33
CA ASN A 294 15.39 -1.67 -7.63
C ASN A 294 14.02 -2.34 -7.70
N ALA A 295 13.87 -3.31 -8.60
CA ALA A 295 12.64 -4.06 -8.72
C ALA A 295 12.90 -5.54 -8.97
N GLU A 296 12.14 -6.41 -8.31
CA GLU A 296 12.21 -7.85 -8.51
C GLU A 296 10.84 -8.41 -8.88
N ILE A 297 10.80 -9.29 -9.89
CA ILE A 297 9.55 -9.96 -10.26
C ILE A 297 9.20 -11.01 -9.21
N VAL A 298 8.11 -10.81 -8.48
CA VAL A 298 7.64 -11.76 -7.46
C VAL A 298 6.65 -12.76 -8.02
N ASP A 299 5.73 -12.30 -8.87
CA ASP A 299 4.69 -13.16 -9.45
C ASP A 299 4.35 -12.77 -10.89
N ILE A 300 3.76 -13.70 -11.64
CA ILE A 300 3.41 -13.54 -13.05
C ILE A 300 2.09 -14.25 -13.33
N VAL A 301 1.14 -13.53 -13.94
CA VAL A 301 -0.07 -14.08 -14.55
C VAL A 301 0.19 -14.29 -16.03
N VAL A 302 0.19 -15.56 -16.45
CA VAL A 302 0.59 -15.94 -17.80
C VAL A 302 -0.62 -15.94 -18.74
N ASN A 303 -0.63 -14.99 -19.68
CA ASN A 303 -1.60 -14.89 -20.78
C ASN A 303 -0.87 -14.66 -22.12
N PRO A 304 -1.48 -14.92 -23.29
CA PRO A 304 -0.82 -14.70 -24.58
C PRO A 304 -0.55 -13.20 -24.84
N ILE A 305 0.71 -12.83 -25.08
CA ILE A 305 1.11 -11.43 -25.36
C ILE A 305 0.96 -11.09 -26.86
N GLY A 306 1.20 -12.07 -27.74
CA GLY A 306 1.08 -11.91 -29.18
C GLY A 306 0.67 -13.19 -29.90
N LEU A 307 0.19 -13.04 -31.14
CA LEU A 307 -0.34 -14.15 -31.95
C LEU A 307 0.72 -15.22 -32.20
N MET A 308 1.93 -14.81 -32.64
CA MET A 308 3.02 -15.73 -32.98
C MET A 308 3.55 -16.51 -31.77
N GLU A 309 3.42 -15.98 -30.56
CA GLU A 309 3.77 -16.72 -29.35
C GLU A 309 2.76 -17.83 -29.05
N ALA A 310 1.48 -17.62 -29.37
CA ALA A 310 0.44 -18.63 -29.18
C ALA A 310 0.46 -19.72 -30.26
N VAL A 311 0.75 -19.36 -31.52
CA VAL A 311 0.86 -20.31 -32.64
C VAL A 311 1.95 -21.36 -32.40
N GLY A 312 3.08 -20.97 -31.79
CA GLY A 312 4.19 -21.88 -31.53
C GLY A 312 4.00 -22.85 -30.35
N ARG A 313 3.00 -22.64 -29.46
CA ARG A 313 2.78 -23.48 -28.26
C ARG A 313 2.45 -24.95 -28.58
N PRO A 314 1.50 -25.28 -29.48
CA PRO A 314 1.18 -26.68 -29.79
C PRO A 314 2.36 -27.43 -30.42
N PHE A 315 3.11 -26.79 -31.32
CA PHE A 315 4.28 -27.41 -31.96
C PHE A 315 5.43 -27.68 -30.98
N ARG A 316 5.65 -26.76 -30.04
CA ARG A 316 6.66 -26.98 -29.00
C ARG A 316 6.31 -28.16 -28.10
N ARG A 317 5.04 -28.29 -27.69
CA ARG A 317 4.58 -29.45 -26.91
C ARG A 317 4.76 -30.76 -27.68
N LEU A 318 4.46 -30.77 -28.97
CA LEU A 318 4.68 -31.94 -29.83
C LEU A 318 6.17 -32.28 -29.94
N GLY A 319 7.04 -31.29 -30.13
CA GLY A 319 8.49 -31.48 -30.12
C GLY A 319 9.00 -32.07 -28.79
N GLU A 320 8.57 -31.51 -27.66
CA GLU A 320 8.93 -32.00 -26.32
C GLU A 320 8.45 -33.45 -26.11
N MET A 321 7.26 -33.82 -26.58
CA MET A 321 6.77 -35.21 -26.54
C MET A 321 7.59 -36.16 -27.44
N VAL A 322 8.01 -35.72 -28.63
CA VAL A 322 8.82 -36.53 -29.54
C VAL A 322 10.22 -36.75 -28.98
N THR A 323 10.88 -35.70 -28.49
CA THR A 323 12.18 -35.80 -27.80
C THR A 323 12.08 -36.74 -26.60
N GLY A 324 11.04 -36.58 -25.76
CA GLY A 324 10.85 -37.45 -24.60
C GLY A 324 10.62 -38.92 -24.96
N ARG A 325 9.99 -39.23 -26.12
CA ARG A 325 9.85 -40.60 -26.62
C ARG A 325 11.16 -41.16 -27.18
N ILE A 326 11.98 -40.33 -27.82
CA ILE A 326 13.32 -40.74 -28.25
C ILE A 326 14.18 -41.06 -27.03
N ASP A 327 14.18 -40.18 -26.02
CA ASP A 327 14.93 -40.40 -24.78
C ASP A 327 14.44 -41.64 -24.00
N ALA A 328 13.16 -41.99 -24.12
CA ALA A 328 12.61 -43.21 -23.53
C ALA A 328 13.08 -44.46 -24.30
N VAL A 329 13.04 -44.44 -25.63
CA VAL A 329 13.52 -45.56 -26.47
C VAL A 329 15.02 -45.77 -26.31
N THR A 330 15.83 -44.71 -26.17
CA THR A 330 17.26 -44.84 -25.89
C THR A 330 17.50 -45.46 -24.51
N ARG A 331 16.75 -45.04 -23.48
CA ARG A 331 16.84 -45.64 -22.13
C ARG A 331 16.41 -47.10 -22.10
N ASP A 332 15.35 -47.47 -22.83
CA ASP A 332 14.88 -48.86 -22.91
C ASP A 332 15.88 -49.74 -23.69
N ALA A 333 16.51 -49.18 -24.74
CA ALA A 333 17.57 -49.87 -25.48
C ALA A 333 18.83 -50.06 -24.63
N GLU A 334 19.25 -49.05 -23.87
CA GLU A 334 20.35 -49.14 -22.91
C GLU A 334 20.05 -50.20 -21.84
N ALA A 335 18.86 -50.20 -21.24
CA ALA A 335 18.44 -51.21 -20.27
C ALA A 335 18.41 -52.64 -20.86
N ALA A 336 18.01 -52.80 -22.12
CA ALA A 336 18.03 -54.10 -22.81
C ALA A 336 19.45 -54.58 -23.13
N ILE A 337 20.37 -53.65 -23.42
CA ILE A 337 21.79 -53.96 -23.62
C ILE A 337 22.44 -54.34 -22.28
N ASP A 338 22.16 -53.62 -21.20
CA ASP A 338 22.64 -53.95 -19.85
C ASP A 338 22.11 -55.31 -19.38
N ALA A 339 20.84 -55.61 -19.63
CA ALA A 339 20.27 -56.93 -19.34
C ALA A 339 20.93 -58.06 -20.13
N ARG A 340 21.28 -57.81 -21.41
CA ARG A 340 22.03 -58.77 -22.23
C ARG A 340 23.48 -58.90 -21.76
N ALA A 341 24.14 -57.80 -21.43
CA ALA A 341 25.49 -57.82 -20.87
C ALA A 341 25.52 -58.60 -19.55
N ALA A 342 24.53 -58.39 -18.68
CA ALA A 342 24.36 -59.16 -17.45
C ALA A 342 24.12 -60.66 -17.72
N SER A 343 23.33 -61.03 -18.74
CA SER A 343 23.13 -62.44 -19.12
C SER A 343 24.37 -63.10 -19.72
N VAL A 344 25.19 -62.35 -20.45
CA VAL A 344 26.46 -62.83 -21.04
C VAL A 344 27.53 -62.98 -19.95
N LEU A 345 27.57 -62.05 -18.99
CA LEU A 345 28.41 -62.15 -17.80
C LEU A 345 27.99 -63.30 -16.87
N SER A 346 26.71 -63.72 -16.92
CA SER A 346 26.17 -64.83 -16.13
C SER A 346 26.25 -66.21 -16.81
N GLY A 347 26.70 -66.29 -18.07
CA GLY A 347 27.13 -67.54 -18.71
C GLY A 347 26.05 -68.56 -19.13
N THR A 348 24.81 -68.17 -19.42
CA THR A 348 23.76 -69.13 -19.85
C THR A 348 23.40 -69.00 -21.34
N PRO A 349 23.51 -70.07 -22.17
CA PRO A 349 23.14 -70.02 -23.59
C PRO A 349 21.63 -70.28 -23.82
N ALA A 350 21.04 -69.60 -24.82
CA ALA A 350 19.62 -69.70 -25.18
C ALA A 350 19.34 -70.77 -26.28
N PRO A 351 18.20 -71.50 -26.26
CA PRO A 351 17.89 -72.57 -27.23
C PRO A 351 17.22 -72.07 -28.53
N ALA A 352 17.33 -72.87 -29.61
CA ALA A 352 16.87 -72.57 -30.96
C ALA A 352 15.33 -72.73 -31.20
N PRO A 353 14.72 -72.01 -32.17
CA PRO A 353 13.26 -71.96 -32.36
C PRO A 353 12.68 -72.93 -33.43
N PRO A 354 11.43 -73.43 -33.28
CA PRO A 354 10.72 -74.22 -34.29
C PRO A 354 9.79 -73.38 -35.22
N ALA A 355 9.42 -73.98 -36.37
CA ALA A 355 8.77 -73.38 -37.55
C ALA A 355 7.26 -73.07 -37.42
N SER A 356 6.77 -72.14 -38.25
CA SER A 356 5.40 -71.56 -38.22
C SER A 356 4.49 -72.03 -39.38
N GLN A 357 3.17 -72.10 -39.12
CA GLN A 357 2.09 -72.21 -40.14
C GLN A 357 1.13 -70.99 -40.10
N PRO A 358 0.35 -70.71 -41.18
CA PRO A 358 -0.29 -69.41 -41.42
C PRO A 358 -1.81 -69.37 -41.11
N GLY A 359 -2.28 -68.25 -40.53
CA GLY A 359 -3.70 -67.93 -40.33
C GLY A 359 -3.99 -66.43 -40.27
N SER A 360 -5.11 -66.02 -40.87
CA SER A 360 -5.56 -64.65 -41.20
C SER A 360 -5.93 -63.73 -40.01
N PRO A 361 -5.94 -62.38 -40.18
CA PRO A 361 -6.02 -61.42 -39.07
C PRO A 361 -7.46 -61.05 -38.68
N LYS A 362 -7.76 -61.02 -37.37
CA LYS A 362 -8.91 -60.28 -36.80
C LYS A 362 -8.41 -59.31 -35.72
N ALA A 363 -8.95 -58.10 -35.77
CA ALA A 363 -8.62 -56.99 -34.89
C ALA A 363 -9.26 -57.15 -33.50
N GLY A 364 -8.44 -57.02 -32.45
CA GLY A 364 -8.80 -56.93 -31.04
C GLY A 364 -7.74 -56.14 -30.27
N PRO A 365 -8.08 -55.49 -29.14
CA PRO A 365 -7.29 -54.40 -28.57
C PRO A 365 -6.00 -54.87 -27.90
N LEU A 366 -4.93 -54.06 -28.08
CA LEU A 366 -3.63 -54.20 -27.43
C LEU A 366 -3.76 -54.21 -25.90
N ALA A 367 -3.79 -55.39 -25.29
CA ALA A 367 -3.57 -55.58 -23.87
C ALA A 367 -2.91 -56.95 -23.65
N GLY A 368 -1.66 -56.95 -23.17
CA GLY A 368 -0.94 -58.16 -22.76
C GLY A 368 0.36 -58.42 -23.51
N PHE A 369 1.40 -57.62 -23.26
CA PHE A 369 2.78 -58.01 -23.57
C PHE A 369 3.34 -58.81 -22.39
N GLY A 370 3.14 -60.12 -22.44
CA GLY A 370 3.73 -61.07 -21.50
C GLY A 370 3.95 -62.41 -22.20
N SER A 371 5.12 -62.60 -22.82
CA SER A 371 5.84 -63.87 -22.96
C SER A 371 6.91 -63.75 -24.06
N VAL A 372 8.11 -64.21 -23.71
CA VAL A 372 9.33 -64.15 -24.52
C VAL A 372 9.28 -65.28 -25.56
N ALA A 373 8.67 -65.03 -26.71
CA ALA A 373 8.78 -65.88 -27.92
C ALA A 373 8.23 -65.15 -29.17
N THR A 374 8.88 -64.07 -29.64
CA THR A 374 8.41 -63.36 -30.85
C THR A 374 9.48 -62.53 -31.58
N ALA A 375 10.75 -62.96 -31.58
CA ALA A 375 11.78 -62.19 -32.31
C ALA A 375 11.62 -62.25 -33.85
N GLY A 376 11.10 -63.35 -34.41
CA GLY A 376 10.93 -63.51 -35.87
C GLY A 376 9.70 -62.79 -36.45
N LEU A 377 8.61 -62.69 -35.68
CA LEU A 377 7.36 -62.09 -36.17
C LEU A 377 7.37 -60.55 -36.09
N LEU A 378 8.18 -59.96 -35.20
CA LEU A 378 8.35 -58.50 -35.14
C LEU A 378 9.17 -57.96 -36.32
N VAL A 379 10.17 -58.71 -36.80
CA VAL A 379 10.97 -58.31 -37.95
C VAL A 379 10.13 -58.36 -39.24
N ALA A 380 9.29 -59.38 -39.43
CA ALA A 380 8.38 -59.48 -40.58
C ALA A 380 7.25 -58.43 -40.55
N ALA A 381 6.72 -58.10 -39.37
CA ALA A 381 5.73 -57.04 -39.20
C ALA A 381 6.32 -55.65 -39.49
N VAL A 382 7.58 -55.42 -39.10
CA VAL A 382 8.27 -54.15 -39.37
C VAL A 382 8.65 -54.03 -40.86
N THR A 383 9.13 -55.10 -41.50
CA THR A 383 9.45 -55.05 -42.94
C THR A 383 8.22 -54.95 -43.82
N SER A 384 7.10 -55.59 -43.47
CA SER A 384 5.82 -55.43 -44.18
C SER A 384 5.22 -54.04 -43.98
N ALA A 385 5.34 -53.44 -42.80
CA ALA A 385 4.95 -52.05 -42.57
C ALA A 385 5.81 -51.08 -43.39
N ILE A 386 7.12 -51.30 -43.45
CA ILE A 386 8.03 -50.50 -44.29
C ILE A 386 7.68 -50.67 -45.77
N ALA A 387 7.46 -51.90 -46.26
CA ALA A 387 7.07 -52.18 -47.65
C ALA A 387 5.71 -51.58 -48.03
N PHE A 388 4.74 -51.61 -47.11
CA PHE A 388 3.45 -50.97 -47.29
C PHE A 388 3.61 -49.45 -47.35
N VAL A 389 4.42 -48.86 -46.46
CA VAL A 389 4.72 -47.42 -46.48
C VAL A 389 5.44 -47.02 -47.77
N THR A 390 6.44 -47.76 -48.25
CA THR A 390 7.13 -47.45 -49.52
C THR A 390 6.24 -47.65 -50.75
N SER A 391 5.39 -48.68 -50.78
CA SER A 391 4.43 -48.89 -51.87
C SER A 391 3.33 -47.81 -51.89
N THR A 392 2.87 -47.39 -50.71
CA THR A 392 1.87 -46.32 -50.59
C THR A 392 2.48 -44.94 -50.93
N LEU A 393 3.75 -44.71 -50.59
CA LEU A 393 4.47 -43.47 -50.93
C LEU A 393 4.83 -43.38 -52.41
N SER A 394 5.11 -44.49 -53.10
CA SER A 394 5.50 -44.47 -54.52
C SER A 394 4.32 -44.14 -55.46
N GLY A 395 3.08 -44.42 -55.04
CA GLY A 395 1.87 -44.12 -55.80
C GLY A 395 1.30 -42.71 -55.61
N VAL A 396 1.85 -41.91 -54.69
CA VAL A 396 1.31 -40.58 -54.32
C VAL A 396 2.29 -39.48 -54.75
N PRO A 397 1.84 -38.48 -55.54
CA PRO A 397 2.69 -37.34 -55.85
C PRO A 397 3.08 -36.62 -54.55
N TRP A 398 4.34 -36.23 -54.43
CA TRP A 398 4.87 -35.57 -53.22
C TRP A 398 4.04 -34.35 -52.77
N TRP A 399 3.33 -33.69 -53.70
CA TRP A 399 2.42 -32.59 -53.40
C TRP A 399 1.24 -32.98 -52.51
N HIS A 400 0.66 -34.18 -52.69
CA HIS A 400 -0.42 -34.68 -51.83
C HIS A 400 0.09 -34.95 -50.42
N ILE A 401 1.31 -35.46 -50.29
CA ILE A 401 1.99 -35.64 -49.00
C ILE A 401 2.19 -34.27 -48.33
N ALA A 402 2.70 -33.28 -49.07
CA ALA A 402 2.89 -31.93 -48.58
C ALA A 402 1.56 -31.25 -48.15
N ILE A 403 0.49 -31.42 -48.93
CA ILE A 403 -0.86 -30.91 -48.60
C ILE A 403 -1.42 -31.61 -47.36
N GLY A 404 -1.28 -32.93 -47.25
CA GLY A 404 -1.76 -33.70 -46.10
C GLY A 404 -1.05 -33.29 -44.80
N VAL A 405 0.27 -33.15 -44.84
CA VAL A 405 1.07 -32.64 -43.71
C VAL A 405 0.68 -31.20 -43.37
N GLY A 406 0.53 -30.33 -44.39
CA GLY A 406 0.07 -28.97 -44.21
C GLY A 406 -1.32 -28.88 -43.57
N ALA A 407 -2.27 -29.70 -44.03
CA ALA A 407 -3.63 -29.77 -43.48
C ALA A 407 -3.63 -30.24 -42.02
N ALA A 408 -2.82 -31.22 -41.66
CA ALA A 408 -2.68 -31.67 -40.27
C ALA A 408 -2.08 -30.57 -39.36
N ILE A 409 -1.04 -29.87 -39.83
CA ILE A 409 -0.44 -28.72 -39.13
C ILE A 409 -1.50 -27.63 -38.90
N VAL A 410 -2.28 -27.30 -39.94
CA VAL A 410 -3.37 -26.31 -39.84
C VAL A 410 -4.45 -26.77 -38.88
N ALA A 411 -4.88 -28.04 -38.93
CA ALA A 411 -5.92 -28.58 -38.05
C ALA A 411 -5.53 -28.46 -36.56
N VAL A 412 -4.24 -28.65 -36.23
CA VAL A 412 -3.73 -28.48 -34.86
C VAL A 412 -3.53 -27.00 -34.49
N ALA A 413 -3.06 -26.17 -35.42
CA ALA A 413 -2.76 -24.76 -35.16
C ALA A 413 -4.02 -23.87 -35.13
N LEU A 414 -5.02 -24.16 -35.95
CA LEU A 414 -6.20 -23.33 -36.15
C LEU A 414 -6.95 -23.05 -34.83
N PRO A 415 -7.26 -24.05 -33.97
CA PRO A 415 -7.92 -23.77 -32.69
C PRO A 415 -7.09 -22.88 -31.77
N ALA A 416 -5.76 -23.06 -31.75
CA ALA A 416 -4.85 -22.26 -30.94
C ALA A 416 -4.75 -20.81 -31.44
N ILE A 417 -4.71 -20.62 -32.76
CA ILE A 417 -4.74 -19.31 -33.42
C ILE A 417 -6.04 -18.59 -33.10
N VAL A 418 -7.18 -19.26 -33.28
CA VAL A 418 -8.51 -18.70 -33.01
C VAL A 418 -8.62 -18.29 -31.53
N SER A 419 -8.28 -19.19 -30.61
CA SER A 419 -8.29 -18.90 -29.17
C SER A 419 -7.38 -17.69 -28.82
N ALA A 420 -6.18 -17.62 -29.40
CA ALA A 420 -5.27 -16.52 -29.19
C ALA A 420 -5.83 -15.20 -29.71
N LEU A 421 -6.41 -15.19 -30.92
CA LEU A 421 -7.05 -14.01 -31.50
C LEU A 421 -8.20 -13.52 -30.61
N PHE A 422 -9.07 -14.41 -30.12
CA PHE A 422 -10.13 -14.07 -29.18
C PHE A 422 -9.58 -13.49 -27.87
N LYS A 423 -8.57 -14.11 -27.27
CA LYS A 423 -7.95 -13.61 -26.04
C LYS A 423 -7.28 -12.24 -26.24
N LEU A 424 -6.57 -12.05 -27.35
CA LEU A 424 -5.90 -10.79 -27.71
C LEU A 424 -6.90 -9.67 -28.00
N ALA A 425 -8.04 -9.98 -28.61
CA ALA A 425 -9.12 -9.04 -28.91
C ALA A 425 -9.96 -8.67 -27.68
N ARG A 426 -10.03 -9.57 -26.68
CA ARG A 426 -10.73 -9.37 -25.40
C ARG A 426 -9.80 -8.99 -24.24
N ARG A 427 -8.61 -8.45 -24.53
CA ARG A 427 -7.72 -7.91 -23.49
C ARG A 427 -8.35 -6.67 -22.87
N ASP A 428 -8.51 -6.72 -21.55
CA ASP A 428 -9.21 -5.69 -20.80
C ASP A 428 -8.35 -5.14 -19.67
N LEU A 429 -8.05 -3.85 -19.73
CA LEU A 429 -7.27 -3.16 -18.70
C LEU A 429 -8.13 -2.77 -17.50
N SER A 430 -9.47 -2.73 -17.61
CA SER A 430 -10.36 -2.32 -16.51
C SER A 430 -10.21 -3.25 -15.31
N ILE A 431 -10.15 -4.56 -15.57
CA ILE A 431 -9.99 -5.61 -14.57
C ILE A 431 -8.68 -5.47 -13.76
N ILE A 432 -7.63 -4.97 -14.39
CA ILE A 432 -6.35 -4.68 -13.71
C ILE A 432 -6.52 -3.49 -12.76
N LEU A 433 -7.24 -2.46 -13.21
CA LEU A 433 -7.54 -1.29 -12.37
C LEU A 433 -8.51 -1.64 -11.22
N GLU A 434 -9.52 -2.46 -11.47
CA GLU A 434 -10.44 -2.98 -10.46
C GLU A 434 -9.73 -3.79 -9.37
N GLY A 435 -8.77 -4.63 -9.77
CA GLY A 435 -7.87 -5.32 -8.83
C GLY A 435 -7.04 -4.36 -7.98
N ALA A 436 -6.72 -3.18 -8.50
CA ALA A 436 -6.06 -2.08 -7.80
C ALA A 436 -7.03 -1.14 -7.05
N ARG A 437 -8.30 -1.55 -6.86
CA ARG A 437 -9.36 -0.80 -6.14
C ARG A 437 -9.92 0.42 -6.88
N TRP A 438 -9.76 0.48 -8.20
CA TRP A 438 -10.43 1.49 -9.03
C TRP A 438 -11.77 0.95 -9.53
N ALA A 439 -12.85 1.71 -9.35
CA ALA A 439 -14.14 1.33 -9.90
C ALA A 439 -14.21 1.71 -11.38
N MET A 440 -14.30 0.70 -12.26
CA MET A 440 -14.42 0.90 -13.69
C MET A 440 -15.80 0.44 -14.16
N ASN A 441 -16.52 1.32 -14.85
CA ASN A 441 -17.87 1.00 -15.35
C ASN A 441 -17.86 0.36 -16.76
N SER A 442 -16.72 0.39 -17.45
CA SER A 442 -16.64 -0.04 -18.85
C SER A 442 -15.32 -0.75 -19.16
N PRO A 443 -15.36 -1.78 -20.03
CA PRO A 443 -14.17 -2.52 -20.41
C PRO A 443 -13.20 -1.63 -21.18
N LEU A 444 -11.94 -1.56 -20.71
CA LEU A 444 -10.88 -0.78 -21.33
C LEU A 444 -10.07 -1.66 -22.27
N ARG A 445 -10.61 -1.86 -23.48
CA ARG A 445 -9.95 -2.68 -24.50
C ARG A 445 -8.73 -2.00 -25.09
N LEU A 446 -7.66 -2.78 -25.28
CA LEU A 446 -6.39 -2.27 -25.81
C LEU A 446 -6.34 -2.34 -27.34
N SER A 447 -6.15 -1.18 -27.98
CA SER A 447 -5.77 -1.12 -29.38
C SER A 447 -4.33 -1.61 -29.59
N ARG A 448 -3.98 -2.00 -30.83
CA ARG A 448 -2.59 -2.39 -31.17
C ARG A 448 -1.59 -1.27 -30.91
N ARG A 449 -1.98 0.00 -31.12
CA ARG A 449 -1.11 1.17 -30.91
C ARG A 449 -0.84 1.36 -29.41
N GLN A 450 -1.89 1.29 -28.58
CA GLN A 450 -1.76 1.39 -27.12
C GLN A 450 -0.96 0.22 -26.54
N ALA A 451 -1.17 -1.01 -27.02
CA ALA A 451 -0.38 -2.15 -26.59
C ALA A 451 1.13 -1.99 -26.88
N ARG A 452 1.49 -1.40 -28.03
CA ARG A 452 2.90 -1.07 -28.33
C ARG A 452 3.45 0.06 -27.47
N PHE A 453 2.59 0.96 -27.03
CA PHE A 453 2.97 2.07 -26.15
C PHE A 453 3.26 1.56 -24.73
N PHE A 454 2.34 0.78 -24.15
CA PHE A 454 2.50 0.23 -22.80
C PHE A 454 3.67 -0.73 -22.66
N THR A 455 4.03 -1.45 -23.73
CA THR A 455 5.25 -2.26 -23.74
C THR A 455 6.05 -2.03 -25.01
N ARG A 456 7.20 -1.37 -24.87
CA ARG A 456 8.15 -1.11 -25.94
C ARG A 456 9.50 -1.74 -25.64
N LYS A 457 10.30 -1.99 -26.68
CA LYS A 457 11.71 -2.38 -26.46
C LYS A 457 12.42 -1.23 -25.76
N ALA A 458 13.14 -1.55 -24.68
CA ALA A 458 13.87 -0.52 -23.94
C ALA A 458 14.92 0.11 -24.88
N PRO A 459 15.06 1.45 -24.89
CA PRO A 459 16.12 2.09 -25.64
C PRO A 459 17.45 1.54 -25.12
N ARG A 460 18.27 0.98 -26.02
CA ARG A 460 19.62 0.57 -25.66
C ARG A 460 20.36 1.85 -25.26
N ARG A 461 20.81 1.96 -24.01
CA ARG A 461 21.83 2.95 -23.67
C ARG A 461 22.98 2.68 -24.63
N ARG A 462 23.21 3.58 -25.58
CA ARG A 462 24.46 3.58 -26.35
C ARG A 462 25.54 3.78 -25.29
N HIS A 463 26.29 2.73 -24.96
CA HIS A 463 27.55 2.91 -24.25
C HIS A 463 28.39 3.82 -25.14
N ARG A 464 28.46 5.11 -24.80
CA ARG A 464 29.52 5.97 -25.31
C ARG A 464 30.74 5.49 -24.52
N PRO A 465 31.71 4.79 -25.14
CA PRO A 465 32.91 4.40 -24.42
C PRO A 465 33.51 5.68 -23.83
N ARG A 466 33.71 5.67 -22.52
CA ARG A 466 34.43 6.73 -21.81
C ARG A 466 35.80 6.78 -22.50
N ARG A 467 36.14 7.88 -23.17
CA ARG A 467 37.49 8.06 -23.72
C ARG A 467 38.45 7.80 -22.56
N PRO A 468 39.44 6.91 -22.69
CA PRO A 468 40.48 6.83 -21.68
C PRO A 468 41.16 8.19 -21.61
N ASP A 469 41.21 8.78 -20.41
CA ASP A 469 41.99 9.99 -20.18
C ASP A 469 43.43 9.66 -20.56
N LYS A 470 43.91 10.31 -21.62
CA LYS A 470 45.33 10.30 -21.99
C LYS A 470 46.04 11.26 -21.03
N THR A 471 46.38 10.77 -19.85
CA THR A 471 47.42 11.34 -19.01
C THR A 471 48.21 10.19 -18.40
N SER A 472 49.18 9.72 -19.19
CA SER A 472 50.37 9.01 -18.74
C SER A 472 51.55 9.94 -18.97
#